data_AF-A0AAX0AW88-F1
#
_entry.id   AF-A0AAX0AW88-F1
#
_cell.length_a   1.000
_cell.length_b   1.000
_cell.length_c   1.000
_cell.angle_alpha   90.00
_cell.angle_beta   90.00
_cell.angle_gamma   90.00
#
_symmetry.space_group_name_H-M   'P 1'
#
loop_
_entity.id
_entity.type
_entity.pdbx_description
1 polymer ?
#
loop_
_entity_poly.entity_id
_entity_poly.type
_entity_poly.pdbx_seq_one_letter_code
_entity_poly.pdbx_strand_id
1 'polypeptide(L)'
;MSLEIKQIFLPNPNADNEHVTYGNKLQPCIFFKDLSLKALFEKHNDEIFKNIVYEITEYLNDENTCNDDIDMFPRRCEMTGEWYVGEIYFEDFNYLSVMTRFLGFHPNSKRMPIDDYLGLEVNFYYDEDQDKFIFDGINSSCI
;
A
#
# COMPACT_ATOMS: atom_id res chain seq x y z
N MET A 1 19.68 -8.47 -6.09
CA MET A 1 19.80 -7.42 -5.04
C MET A 1 18.39 -7.18 -4.54
N SER A 2 18.16 -7.21 -3.23
CA SER A 2 16.84 -6.92 -2.64
C SER A 2 16.59 -5.41 -2.63
N LEU A 3 15.36 -4.99 -2.94
CA LEU A 3 14.96 -3.59 -2.85
C LEU A 3 14.78 -3.22 -1.38
N GLU A 4 15.49 -2.18 -0.91
CA GLU A 4 15.21 -1.60 0.41
C GLU A 4 14.00 -0.68 0.30
N ILE A 5 12.97 -0.93 1.11
CA ILE A 5 11.74 -0.14 1.08
C ILE A 5 11.62 0.80 2.28
N LYS A 6 11.03 1.97 2.05
CA LYS A 6 10.85 3.00 3.07
C LYS A 6 9.47 3.64 2.94
N GLN A 7 8.70 3.58 4.03
CA GLN A 7 7.43 4.30 4.10
C GLN A 7 7.67 5.81 4.18
N ILE A 8 6.90 6.58 3.42
CA ILE A 8 6.78 8.02 3.53
C ILE A 8 5.36 8.39 3.95
N PHE A 9 5.24 9.47 4.70
CA PHE A 9 3.95 9.99 5.16
C PHE A 9 3.63 11.29 4.43
N LEU A 10 2.50 11.29 3.75
CA LEU A 10 2.06 12.45 2.98
C LEU A 10 1.49 13.53 3.92
N PRO A 11 1.89 14.80 3.77
CA PRO A 11 1.62 15.85 4.76
C PRO A 11 0.25 16.54 4.65
N ASN A 12 -0.41 16.53 3.49
CA ASN A 12 -1.58 17.38 3.28
C ASN A 12 -2.85 16.69 3.82
N PRO A 13 -3.65 17.33 4.70
CA PRO A 13 -4.88 16.73 5.18
C PRO A 13 -5.85 16.37 4.05
N ASN A 14 -6.58 15.26 4.18
CA ASN A 14 -7.54 14.78 3.20
C ASN A 14 -8.97 14.76 3.77
N ALA A 15 -9.51 15.93 4.08
CA ALA A 15 -10.81 16.06 4.75
C ALA A 15 -11.99 15.61 3.87
N ASP A 16 -11.84 15.74 2.55
CA ASP A 16 -12.87 15.42 1.56
C ASP A 16 -12.71 13.99 0.98
N ASN A 17 -11.77 13.18 1.51
CA ASN A 17 -11.43 11.85 1.01
C ASN A 17 -11.19 11.82 -0.51
N GLU A 18 -10.47 12.82 -1.02
CA GLU A 18 -10.05 12.88 -2.41
C GLU A 18 -8.99 11.83 -2.72
N HIS A 19 -8.92 11.40 -3.98
CA HIS A 19 -7.95 10.42 -4.45
C HIS A 19 -6.51 10.85 -4.14
N VAL A 20 -5.78 10.02 -3.40
CA VAL A 20 -4.40 10.30 -2.99
C VAL A 20 -3.42 9.99 -4.12
N THR A 21 -2.50 10.92 -4.37
CA THR A 21 -1.39 10.73 -5.32
C THR A 21 -0.10 11.35 -4.77
N TYR A 22 1.05 10.94 -5.28
CA TYR A 22 2.31 11.60 -4.92
C TYR A 22 2.35 13.09 -5.32
N GLY A 23 1.63 13.46 -6.37
CA GLY A 23 1.52 14.85 -6.84
C GLY A 23 0.76 15.76 -5.85
N ASN A 24 -0.40 15.33 -5.36
CA ASN A 24 -1.22 16.13 -4.43
C ASN A 24 -0.81 15.98 -2.96
N LYS A 25 -0.08 14.91 -2.62
CA LYS A 25 0.47 14.66 -1.28
C LYS A 25 -0.58 14.65 -0.16
N LEU A 26 -1.80 14.23 -0.49
CA LEU A 26 -2.87 14.07 0.48
C LEU A 26 -2.58 12.90 1.43
N GLN A 27 -3.06 12.99 2.67
CA GLN A 27 -3.09 11.87 3.61
C GLN A 27 -4.03 10.76 3.11
N PRO A 28 -3.86 9.51 3.57
CA PRO A 28 -4.63 8.37 3.08
C PRO A 28 -6.14 8.62 3.12
N CYS A 29 -6.86 8.10 2.13
CA CYS A 29 -8.31 7.92 2.24
C CYS A 29 -8.59 6.86 3.30
N ILE A 30 -9.47 7.15 4.25
CA ILE A 30 -9.80 6.19 5.31
C ILE A 30 -11.31 6.02 5.37
N PHE A 31 -11.75 4.80 5.14
CA PHE A 31 -13.15 4.42 5.24
C PHE A 31 -13.34 3.32 6.28
N PHE A 32 -14.09 3.63 7.33
CA PHE A 32 -14.62 2.69 8.30
C PHE A 32 -16.13 2.75 8.24
N LYS A 33 -16.81 1.60 8.11
CA LYS A 33 -18.29 1.56 8.13
C LYS A 33 -18.88 2.11 9.42
N ASP A 34 -18.21 1.86 10.55
CA ASP A 34 -18.62 2.38 11.85
C ASP A 34 -17.43 2.56 12.81
N LEU A 35 -17.71 3.14 13.98
CA LEU A 35 -16.71 3.42 15.01
C LEU A 35 -16.11 2.16 15.65
N SER A 36 -16.79 1.02 15.58
CA SER A 36 -16.28 -0.23 16.14
C SER A 36 -15.15 -0.80 15.27
N LEU A 37 -15.30 -0.75 13.94
CA LEU A 37 -14.24 -1.14 13.01
C LEU A 37 -13.03 -0.20 13.10
N LYS A 38 -13.27 1.10 13.26
CA LYS A 38 -12.20 2.06 13.52
C LYS A 38 -11.42 1.70 14.79
N ALA A 39 -12.11 1.46 15.90
CA ALA A 39 -11.47 1.09 17.16
C ALA A 39 -10.71 -0.24 17.06
N LEU A 40 -11.27 -1.21 16.31
CA LEU A 40 -10.64 -2.50 16.06
C LEU A 40 -9.34 -2.34 15.25
N PHE A 41 -9.37 -1.53 14.19
CA PHE A 41 -8.18 -1.19 13.42
C PHE A 41 -7.12 -0.50 14.28
N GLU A 42 -7.51 0.52 15.05
CA GLU A 42 -6.59 1.27 15.93
C GLU A 42 -5.95 0.38 17.00
N LYS A 43 -6.71 -0.59 17.54
CA LYS A 43 -6.20 -1.58 18.51
C LYS A 43 -5.09 -2.46 17.93
N HIS A 44 -5.17 -2.80 16.65
CA HIS A 44 -4.28 -3.76 15.97
C HIS A 44 -3.32 -3.12 14.98
N ASN A 45 -3.25 -1.78 14.94
CA ASN A 45 -2.53 -1.00 13.95
C ASN A 45 -1.05 -1.42 13.79
N ASP A 46 -0.35 -1.61 14.91
CA ASP A 46 1.08 -1.99 14.88
C ASP A 46 1.30 -3.37 14.26
N GLU A 47 0.41 -4.33 14.52
CA GLU A 47 0.46 -5.67 13.93
C GLU A 47 0.16 -5.61 12.43
N ILE A 48 -0.92 -4.92 12.05
CA ILE A 48 -1.36 -4.74 10.67
C ILE A 48 -0.21 -4.14 9.84
N PHE A 49 0.37 -3.02 10.27
CA PHE A 49 1.43 -2.36 9.52
C PHE A 49 2.73 -3.16 9.49
N LYS A 50 3.05 -3.90 10.56
CA LYS A 50 4.19 -4.82 10.54
C LYS A 50 4.00 -5.92 9.49
N ASN A 51 2.80 -6.50 9.40
CA ASN A 51 2.49 -7.53 8.42
C ASN A 51 2.49 -6.94 7.00
N ILE A 52 1.90 -5.76 6.78
CA ILE A 52 1.95 -5.06 5.48
C ILE A 52 3.39 -4.89 5.01
N VAL A 53 4.28 -4.36 5.86
CA VAL A 53 5.69 -4.16 5.52
C VAL A 53 6.37 -5.47 5.14
N TYR A 54 6.10 -6.55 5.88
CA TYR A 54 6.64 -7.87 5.58
C TYR A 54 6.14 -8.38 4.21
N GLU A 55 4.83 -8.41 3.98
CA GLU A 55 4.22 -8.99 2.78
C GLU A 55 4.57 -8.20 1.51
N ILE A 56 4.58 -6.86 1.54
CA ILE A 56 4.99 -6.06 0.37
C ILE A 56 6.51 -6.21 0.10
N THR A 57 7.33 -6.43 1.14
CA THR A 57 8.76 -6.70 0.95
C THR A 57 8.98 -8.03 0.26
N GLU A 58 8.28 -9.08 0.69
CA GLU A 58 8.33 -10.40 0.05
C GLU A 58 7.84 -10.33 -1.40
N TYR A 59 6.70 -9.66 -1.64
CA TYR A 59 6.15 -9.46 -2.99
C TYR A 59 7.16 -8.82 -3.94
N LEU A 60 7.85 -7.77 -3.50
CA LEU A 60 8.81 -7.02 -4.34
C LEU A 60 10.12 -7.77 -4.55
N ASN A 61 10.48 -8.70 -3.67
CA ASN A 61 11.69 -9.51 -3.78
C ASN A 61 11.47 -10.82 -4.57
N ASP A 62 10.22 -11.21 -4.84
CA ASP A 62 9.92 -12.33 -5.73
C ASP A 62 10.21 -11.96 -7.20
N GLU A 63 11.07 -12.74 -7.86
CA GLU A 63 11.42 -12.56 -9.27
C GLU A 63 10.27 -12.96 -10.21
N ASN A 64 9.30 -13.75 -9.75
CA ASN A 64 8.14 -14.12 -10.58
C ASN A 64 7.12 -12.99 -10.70
N THR A 65 7.06 -12.10 -9.72
CA THR A 65 6.13 -10.96 -9.68
C THR A 65 6.81 -9.66 -10.09
N CYS A 66 8.07 -9.46 -9.72
CA CYS A 66 8.86 -8.24 -9.98
C CYS A 66 10.22 -8.59 -10.60
N ASN A 67 10.23 -9.09 -11.85
CA ASN A 67 11.47 -9.27 -12.60
C ASN A 67 11.87 -8.00 -13.35
N ASP A 68 13.16 -7.91 -13.67
CA ASP A 68 13.75 -6.76 -14.37
C ASP A 68 13.68 -6.87 -15.90
N ASP A 69 12.87 -7.78 -16.46
CA ASP A 69 12.63 -7.86 -17.90
C ASP A 69 12.00 -6.54 -18.40
N ILE A 70 12.43 -6.09 -19.57
CA ILE A 70 12.02 -4.81 -20.15
C ILE A 70 10.54 -4.79 -20.55
N ASP A 71 9.96 -5.95 -20.84
CA ASP A 71 8.57 -6.08 -21.30
C ASP A 71 7.59 -6.47 -20.19
N MET A 72 8.06 -6.56 -18.93
CA MET A 72 7.23 -6.93 -17.77
C MET A 72 7.00 -5.75 -16.83
N PHE A 73 5.93 -5.83 -16.05
CA PHE A 73 5.57 -4.86 -15.01
C PHE A 73 5.09 -5.60 -13.76
N PRO A 74 5.43 -5.13 -12.54
CA PRO A 74 6.36 -4.04 -12.22
C PRO A 74 7.83 -4.45 -12.33
N ARG A 75 8.71 -3.49 -12.63
CA ARG A 75 10.16 -3.68 -12.72
C ARG A 75 10.83 -3.10 -11.48
N ARG A 76 11.56 -3.94 -10.74
CA ARG A 76 12.23 -3.52 -9.50
C ARG A 76 13.24 -2.39 -9.75
N CYS A 77 13.97 -2.45 -10.86
CA CYS A 77 14.95 -1.43 -11.23
C CYS A 77 14.35 -0.04 -11.55
N GLU A 78 13.04 0.08 -11.72
CA GLU A 78 12.35 1.34 -11.95
C GLU A 78 11.80 1.97 -10.65
N MET A 79 11.80 1.23 -9.54
CA MET A 79 11.26 1.70 -8.26
C MET A 79 12.28 2.51 -7.46
N THR A 80 11.81 3.51 -6.72
CA THR A 80 12.68 4.31 -5.83
C THR A 80 12.92 3.64 -4.47
N GLY A 81 12.08 2.67 -4.11
CA GLY A 81 12.01 2.08 -2.77
C GLY A 81 11.09 2.84 -1.81
N GLU A 82 10.64 4.04 -2.16
CA GLU A 82 9.70 4.80 -1.33
C GLU A 82 8.24 4.38 -1.61
N TRP A 83 7.45 4.27 -0.54
CA TRP A 83 6.04 3.92 -0.63
C TRP A 83 5.19 4.64 0.42
N TYR A 84 3.89 4.76 0.18
CA TYR A 84 2.95 5.35 1.12
C TYR A 84 1.60 4.62 1.07
N VAL A 85 0.74 4.88 2.06
CA VAL A 85 -0.63 4.35 2.07
C VAL A 85 -1.53 5.31 1.31
N GLY A 86 -2.19 4.82 0.26
CA GLY A 86 -3.18 5.59 -0.48
C GLY A 86 -4.56 5.50 0.15
N GLU A 87 -4.96 4.29 0.56
CA GLU A 87 -6.31 4.03 1.04
C GLU A 87 -6.33 2.93 2.10
N ILE A 88 -7.22 3.08 3.08
CA ILE A 88 -7.59 2.07 4.07
C ILE A 88 -9.09 1.89 3.98
N TYR A 89 -9.53 0.69 3.65
CA TYR A 89 -10.93 0.35 3.50
C TYR A 89 -11.30 -0.80 4.44
N PHE A 90 -12.23 -0.55 5.35
CA PHE A 90 -12.73 -1.55 6.28
C PHE A 90 -14.24 -1.40 6.42
N GLU A 91 -14.96 -2.02 5.48
CA GLU A 91 -16.42 -1.96 5.41
C GLU A 91 -17.09 -3.15 6.08
N ASP A 92 -16.67 -4.37 5.73
CA ASP A 92 -17.25 -5.57 6.32
C ASP A 92 -16.35 -6.07 7.46
N PHE A 93 -16.98 -6.50 8.56
CA PHE A 93 -16.31 -6.82 9.83
C PHE A 93 -15.15 -7.83 9.68
N ASN A 94 -15.17 -8.61 8.60
CA ASN A 94 -14.18 -9.65 8.32
C ASN A 94 -13.16 -9.26 7.25
N TYR A 95 -13.15 -8.05 6.69
CA TYR A 95 -12.25 -7.73 5.57
C TYR A 95 -11.70 -6.31 5.62
N LEU A 96 -10.38 -6.22 5.81
CA LEU A 96 -9.59 -5.00 5.77
C LEU A 96 -8.74 -5.00 4.51
N SER A 97 -8.85 -3.95 3.71
CA SER A 97 -7.98 -3.68 2.56
C SER A 97 -7.15 -2.43 2.83
N VAL A 98 -5.84 -2.51 2.55
CA VAL A 98 -4.93 -1.38 2.60
C VAL A 98 -4.20 -1.25 1.26
N MET A 99 -4.49 -0.18 0.53
CA MET A 99 -3.82 0.15 -0.72
C MET A 99 -2.50 0.88 -0.42
N THR A 100 -1.40 0.22 -0.73
CA THR A 100 -0.06 0.82 -0.72
C THR A 100 0.31 1.29 -2.12
N ARG A 101 1.11 2.35 -2.20
CA ARG A 101 1.59 2.93 -3.47
C ARG A 101 3.08 3.11 -3.42
N PHE A 102 3.76 2.54 -4.40
CA PHE A 102 5.21 2.67 -4.58
C PHE A 102 5.52 3.69 -5.66
N LEU A 103 6.59 4.46 -5.41
CA LEU A 103 7.09 5.45 -6.35
C LEU A 103 8.07 4.82 -7.34
N GLY A 104 7.99 5.27 -8.58
CA GLY A 104 8.89 4.89 -9.65
C GLY A 104 9.59 6.09 -10.27
N PHE A 105 10.74 5.84 -10.89
CA PHE A 105 11.41 6.79 -11.75
C PHE A 105 10.72 6.82 -13.11
N HIS A 106 10.32 8.01 -13.54
CA HIS A 106 9.81 8.23 -14.89
C HIS A 106 10.79 9.11 -15.68
N PRO A 107 11.90 8.54 -16.20
CA PRO A 107 13.00 9.31 -16.78
C PRO A 107 12.60 10.18 -17.99
N ASN A 108 11.49 9.84 -18.65
CA ASN A 108 10.96 10.59 -19.80
C ASN A 108 9.70 11.41 -19.50
N SER A 109 9.24 11.45 -18.24
CA SER A 109 8.05 12.20 -17.88
C SER A 109 8.32 13.69 -17.90
N LYS A 110 7.55 14.42 -18.71
CA LYS A 110 7.56 15.89 -18.72
C LYS A 110 6.85 16.49 -17.50
N ARG A 111 6.18 15.66 -16.69
CA ARG A 111 5.35 16.08 -15.55
C ARG A 111 6.15 16.02 -14.25
N MET A 112 6.60 14.83 -13.87
CA MET A 112 7.36 14.59 -12.64
C MET A 112 8.38 13.47 -12.86
N PRO A 113 9.64 13.64 -12.42
CA PRO A 113 10.67 12.61 -12.57
C PRO A 113 10.44 11.39 -11.66
N ILE A 114 9.60 11.54 -10.64
CA ILE A 114 9.16 10.49 -9.70
C ILE A 114 7.64 10.67 -9.53
N ASP A 115 6.89 9.57 -9.66
CA ASP A 115 5.44 9.55 -9.50
C ASP A 115 4.97 8.16 -9.02
N ASP A 116 3.67 8.00 -8.81
CA ASP A 116 3.04 6.70 -8.52
C ASP A 116 3.36 5.69 -9.64
N TYR A 117 3.75 4.49 -9.26
CA TYR A 117 4.17 3.44 -10.20
C TYR A 117 3.40 2.14 -9.99
N LEU A 118 3.41 1.61 -8.77
CA LEU A 118 2.83 0.31 -8.44
C LEU A 118 1.92 0.42 -7.23
N GLY A 119 0.68 -0.07 -7.37
CA GLY A 119 -0.25 -0.27 -6.28
C GLY A 119 -0.21 -1.71 -5.79
N LEU A 120 -0.08 -1.92 -4.49
CA LEU A 120 -0.30 -3.22 -3.86
C LEU A 120 -1.41 -3.06 -2.82
N GLU A 121 -2.55 -3.68 -3.10
CA GLU A 121 -3.66 -3.81 -2.18
C GLU A 121 -3.42 -5.03 -1.29
N VAL A 122 -3.17 -4.79 0.00
CA VAL A 122 -2.91 -5.83 1.00
C VAL A 122 -4.19 -6.10 1.76
N ASN A 123 -4.64 -7.36 1.71
CA ASN A 123 -5.93 -7.77 2.25
C ASN A 123 -5.76 -8.65 3.47
N PHE A 124 -6.62 -8.43 4.45
CA PHE A 124 -6.66 -9.18 5.70
C PHE A 124 -8.10 -9.55 6.05
N TYR A 125 -8.28 -10.70 6.67
CA TYR A 125 -9.49 -10.99 7.41
C TYR A 125 -9.26 -10.95 8.91
N TYR A 126 -10.28 -10.55 9.66
CA TYR A 126 -10.22 -10.54 11.12
C TYR A 126 -10.69 -11.89 11.70
N ASP A 127 -9.84 -12.53 12.50
CA ASP A 127 -10.14 -13.74 13.25
C ASP A 127 -10.51 -13.36 14.69
N GLU A 128 -11.80 -13.48 15.02
CA GLU A 128 -12.32 -13.17 16.36
C GLU A 128 -11.81 -14.10 17.45
N ASP A 129 -11.59 -15.39 17.15
CA ASP A 129 -11.15 -16.38 18.13
C ASP A 129 -9.70 -16.13 18.54
N GLN A 130 -8.89 -15.62 17.60
CA GLN A 130 -7.49 -15.28 17.83
C GLN A 130 -7.26 -13.81 18.19
N ASP A 131 -8.27 -12.95 18.01
CA ASP A 131 -8.20 -11.47 18.14
C ASP A 131 -7.06 -10.91 17.27
N LYS A 132 -7.03 -11.27 15.97
CA LYS A 132 -5.94 -10.92 15.04
C LYS A 132 -6.40 -10.70 13.61
N PHE A 133 -5.62 -9.92 12.86
CA PHE A 133 -5.76 -9.81 11.41
C PHE A 133 -4.85 -10.83 10.72
N ILE A 134 -5.47 -11.71 9.93
CA ILE A 134 -4.78 -12.74 9.15
C ILE A 134 -4.66 -12.27 7.72
N PHE A 135 -3.44 -12.36 7.17
CA PHE A 135 -3.17 -12.03 5.78
C PHE A 135 -3.93 -12.95 4.83
N ASP A 136 -4.63 -12.36 3.86
CA ASP A 136 -5.46 -13.06 2.87
C ASP A 136 -4.84 -13.01 1.47
N GLY A 137 -4.12 -11.93 1.13
CA GLY A 137 -3.42 -11.84 -0.16
C GLY A 137 -3.05 -10.42 -0.56
N ILE A 138 -2.35 -10.32 -1.69
CA ILE A 138 -2.00 -9.06 -2.35
C ILE A 138 -2.56 -9.04 -3.77
N ASN A 139 -3.26 -7.97 -4.13
CA ASN A 139 -3.57 -7.64 -5.52
C ASN A 139 -2.64 -6.52 -6.00
N SER A 140 -2.05 -6.68 -7.17
CA SER A 140 -1.20 -5.66 -7.77
C SER A 140 -1.91 -4.93 -8.90
N SER A 141 -1.62 -3.63 -9.03
CA SER A 141 -2.15 -2.78 -10.08
C SER A 141 -1.11 -1.76 -10.54
N CYS A 142 -1.12 -1.42 -11.82
CA CYS A 142 -0.47 -0.21 -12.30
C CYS A 142 -1.35 0.99 -11.94
N ILE A 143 -0.72 2.10 -11.53
CA ILE A 143 -1.42 3.33 -11.14
C ILE A 143 -1.01 4.49 -12.03
#